data_AF-A0A4Q2Z6J4-F1
#
_entry.id   AF-A0A4Q2Z6J4-F1
#
_cell.length_a   1.000
_cell.length_b   1.000
_cell.length_c   1.000
_cell.angle_alpha   90.00
_cell.angle_beta   90.00
_cell.angle_gamma   90.00
#
_symmetry.space_group_name_H-M   'P 1'
#
loop_
_entity.id
_entity.type
_entity.pdbx_description
1 polymer ?
#
loop_
_entity_poly.entity_id
_entity_poly.type
_entity_poly.pdbx_seq_one_letter_code
_entity_poly.pdbx_strand_id
1 'polypeptide(L)' 'HAPLMSTVRDGVIEIYKNSMSETPETIRVEGGFAEVNERGLTVLAERAE' A
#
# COMPACT_ATOMS: atom_id res chain seq x y z
N HIS A 1 -12.16 4.61 -5.01
CA HIS A 1 -11.62 3.60 -5.96
C HIS A 1 -12.60 2.43 -6.01
N ALA A 2 -12.76 1.73 -7.14
CA ALA A 2 -13.63 0.55 -7.21
C ALA A 2 -13.06 -0.59 -6.35
N PRO A 3 -13.90 -1.50 -5.81
CA PRO A 3 -13.44 -2.65 -5.05
C PRO A 3 -12.48 -3.52 -5.85
N LEU A 4 -11.34 -3.86 -5.27
CA LEU A 4 -10.28 -4.65 -5.89
C LEU A 4 -9.52 -5.44 -4.84
N MET A 5 -9.15 -6.68 -5.17
CA MET A 5 -8.17 -7.46 -4.41
C MET A 5 -7.06 -7.91 -5.36
N SER A 6 -5.81 -7.70 -4.94
CA SER A 6 -4.62 -8.07 -5.73
C SER A 6 -3.48 -8.53 -4.84
N THR A 7 -2.59 -9.35 -5.39
CA THR A 7 -1.28 -9.62 -4.78
C THR A 7 -0.38 -8.40 -4.85
N VAL A 8 0.50 -8.23 -3.87
CA VAL A 8 1.57 -7.24 -3.81
C VAL A 8 2.90 -7.97 -3.93
N ARG A 9 3.81 -7.44 -4.74
CA ARG A 9 5.18 -7.97 -4.88
C ARG A 9 6.12 -7.23 -3.93
N ASP A 10 7.28 -7.81 -3.68
CA ASP A 10 8.36 -7.17 -2.94
C ASP A 10 8.69 -5.79 -3.53
N GLY A 11 8.86 -4.79 -2.65
CA GLY A 11 9.10 -3.43 -3.09
C GLY A 11 8.96 -2.39 -1.97
N VAL A 12 8.90 -1.13 -2.39
CA VAL A 12 8.66 0.01 -1.50
C VAL A 12 7.27 0.57 -1.78
N ILE A 13 6.47 0.70 -0.73
CA ILE A 13 5.20 1.41 -0.75
C ILE A 13 5.46 2.85 -0.33
N GLU A 14 5.10 3.79 -1.19
CA GLU A 14 5.17 5.23 -0.91
C GLU A 14 3.78 5.75 -0.49
N ILE A 15 3.69 6.36 0.68
CA ILE A 15 2.46 6.88 1.25
C ILE A 15 2.54 8.41 1.28
N TYR A 16 1.70 9.03 0.45
CA TYR A 16 1.54 10.48 0.40
C TYR A 16 0.32 10.90 1.23
N LYS A 17 0.54 11.61 2.34
CA LYS A 17 -0.54 11.96 3.29
C LYS A 17 -1.50 13.01 2.75
N ASN A 18 -0.99 14.05 2.08
CA ASN A 18 -1.82 15.15 1.59
C ASN A 18 -1.66 15.41 0.09
N SER A 19 -0.43 15.36 -0.43
CA SER A 19 -0.12 15.66 -1.82
C SER A 19 1.03 14.83 -2.35
N MET A 20 1.00 14.53 -3.65
CA MET A 20 2.08 13.84 -4.39
C MET A 20 3.38 14.66 -4.45
N SER A 21 3.33 15.96 -4.12
CA SER A 21 4.49 16.85 -4.06
C SER A 21 5.24 16.81 -2.72
N GLU A 22 4.67 16.16 -1.70
CA GLU A 22 5.31 16.03 -0.38
C GLU A 22 6.26 14.82 -0.37
N THR A 23 7.25 14.84 0.52
CA THR A 23 8.11 13.69 0.76
C THR A 23 7.26 12.54 1.31
N PRO A 24 7.21 11.37 0.63
CA PRO A 24 6.39 10.26 1.09
C PRO A 24 6.97 9.59 2.32
N GLU A 25 6.09 8.96 3.10
CA GLU A 25 6.50 7.93 4.04
C GLU A 25 6.70 6.62 3.26
N THR A 26 7.83 5.96 3.46
CA THR A 26 8.19 4.75 2.72
C THR A 26 8.15 3.54 3.64
N ILE A 27 7.52 2.46 3.19
CA ILE A 27 7.51 1.16 3.87
C ILE A 27 8.02 0.11 2.90
N ARG A 28 9.04 -0.65 3.27
CA ARG A 28 9.52 -1.77 2.46
C ARG A 28 8.73 -3.02 2.81
N VAL A 29 8.26 -3.75 1.80
CA VAL A 29 7.45 -4.96 1.97
C VAL A 29 8.07 -6.16 1.23
N GLU A 30 7.89 -7.35 1.80
CA GLU A 30 8.23 -8.64 1.20
C GLU A 30 6.93 -9.39 0.88
N GLY A 31 6.28 -9.02 -0.22
CA GLY A 31 5.03 -9.64 -0.67
C GLY A 31 3.78 -9.31 0.16
N GLY A 32 2.63 -9.83 -0.29
CA GLY A 32 1.36 -9.75 0.43
C GLY A 32 0.13 -9.53 -0.45
N PHE A 33 -0.91 -8.92 0.11
CA PHE A 33 -2.17 -8.62 -0.56
C PHE A 33 -2.62 -7.17 -0.30
N ALA A 34 -3.26 -6.58 -1.31
CA ALA A 34 -3.91 -5.28 -1.23
C ALA A 34 -5.42 -5.45 -1.44
N GLU A 35 -6.20 -4.93 -0.50
CA GLU A 35 -7.66 -4.89 -0.55
C GLU A 35 -8.13 -3.43 -0.58
N VAL A 36 -8.89 -3.08 -1.61
CA VAL A 36 -9.56 -1.79 -1.75
C VAL A 36 -11.05 -2.00 -1.57
N ASN A 37 -11.66 -1.27 -0.64
CA ASN A 37 -13.09 -1.27 -0.39
C ASN A 37 -13.58 0.15 -0.02
N GLU A 38 -14.85 0.27 0.38
CA GLU A 38 -15.47 1.56 0.72
C GLU A 38 -14.82 2.27 1.92
N ARG A 39 -14.12 1.53 2.79
CA ARG A 39 -13.41 2.08 3.96
C ARG A 39 -12.00 2.56 3.61
N GLY A 40 -11.45 2.14 2.47
CA GLY A 40 -10.12 2.54 2.01
C GLY A 40 -9.30 1.39 1.44
N LEU A 41 -7.97 1.53 1.52
CA LEU A 41 -6.98 0.54 1.10
C LEU A 41 -6.34 -0.09 2.35
N THR A 42 -6.40 -1.42 2.44
CA THR A 42 -5.64 -2.20 3.44
C THR A 42 -4.59 -3.03 2.73
N VAL A 43 -3.35 -2.97 3.22
CA VAL A 43 -2.23 -3.80 2.75
C VAL A 43 -1.87 -4.81 3.83
N LEU A 44 -2.02 -6.09 3.50
CA LEU A 44 -1.64 -7.22 4.34
C LEU A 44 -0.28 -7.73 3.84
N ALA A 45 0.80 -7.14 4.36
CA ALA A 45 2.17 -7.52 4.01
C ALA A 45 2.60 -8.77 4.79
N GLU A 46 3.38 -9.65 4.16
CA GLU A 46 3.98 -10.80 4.86
C GLU A 46 5.10 -10.35 5.80
N ARG A 47 5.87 -9.34 5.36
CA ARG A 47 6.83 -8.59 6.18
C ARG A 47 6.83 -7.11 5.80
N ALA A 48 7.02 -6.22 6.77
CA ALA A 48 7.10 -4.77 6.57
C ALA A 48 8.14 -4.13 7.51
N GLU A 49 8.93 -3.18 6.98
CA GLU A 49 9.92 -2.39 7.71
C GLU A 49 9.95 -0.92 7.27
#